data_AF-A0A2N0LT93-F1
#
_entry.id   AF-A0A2N0LT93-F1
#
_cell.length_a   1.000
_cell.length_b   1.000
_cell.length_c   1.000
_cell.angle_alpha   90.00
_cell.angle_beta   90.00
_cell.angle_gamma   90.00
#
_symmetry.space_group_name_H-M   'P 1'
#
loop_
_entity.id
_entity.type
_entity.pdbx_description
1 polymer ?
#
loop_
_entity_poly.entity_id
_entity_poly.type
_entity_poly.pdbx_seq_one_letter_code
_entity_poly.pdbx_strand_id
1 'polypeptide(L)'
;MIVGREKSKMLTLVAILAGVAMLAILACSSGTTGSGSTDGSTGTGRSANTDTSTGTGNLGSTDGSNNTIQPEFVVVQAPIESVEIVKVAAKPPNASLVIVSGGLNSCESFNDYTMSREGEVFQVQITNLRTAAANVPCTANYGMQEHIIPLPSNEIAGCETYRVEVNGEMFSVKASCPALSTGPSLATGPSVGEKVEALAPIVSAKVLALESFPVQYRLQIESGLPNGCVEFGGYEVARDGETINVRVKNLVPADKSAICTEEYRTVKTTVSLGTGHDYEPATAYTVNVNDASTGFVTDAAPPVSDAEGPKLGEAFDLKVGSSAAIRQDGPTVELMEIVEDSRCPSDVTCVWAGRAVVWVIVSSPDDVLGLGTMELTLEAGAKRGEENNVISYSETFVVTVLKLAPYPISTEDLTSQDYTATLVVETAP
;
A
#
# COMPACT_ATOMS: atom_id res chain seq x y z
N MET A 1 -33.26 51.79 3.74
CA MET A 1 -34.10 51.66 2.53
C MET A 1 -34.04 50.20 2.11
N ILE A 2 -35.21 49.56 2.06
CA ILE A 2 -35.44 48.16 1.73
C ILE A 2 -35.66 48.04 0.23
N VAL A 3 -34.97 47.12 -0.46
CA VAL A 3 -35.42 46.36 -1.66
C VAL A 3 -34.53 45.11 -1.67
N GLY A 4 -34.96 43.84 -1.58
CA GLY A 4 -36.09 43.16 -2.24
C GLY A 4 -35.53 42.32 -3.39
N ARG A 5 -35.17 41.04 -3.15
CA ARG A 5 -36.00 39.84 -3.43
C ARG A 5 -35.84 39.33 -4.87
N GLU A 6 -35.27 38.14 -5.03
CA GLU A 6 -35.90 37.10 -5.87
C GLU A 6 -35.54 35.69 -5.39
N LYS A 7 -36.58 34.95 -4.98
CA LYS A 7 -36.58 33.53 -4.67
C LYS A 7 -37.17 32.83 -5.88
N SER A 8 -36.44 31.95 -6.55
CA SER A 8 -37.03 31.02 -7.51
C SER A 8 -37.46 29.75 -6.79
N LYS A 9 -38.76 29.47 -6.84
CA LYS A 9 -39.41 28.25 -6.39
C LYS A 9 -39.40 27.27 -7.56
N MET A 10 -38.96 26.04 -7.36
CA MET A 10 -39.36 24.94 -8.25
C MET A 10 -40.09 23.88 -7.44
N LEU A 11 -41.24 23.52 -7.98
CA LEU A 11 -42.38 22.84 -7.37
C LEU A 11 -42.29 21.34 -7.72
N THR A 12 -42.36 20.51 -6.68
CA THR A 12 -43.04 19.21 -6.55
C THR A 12 -43.37 18.40 -7.82
N LEU A 13 -42.86 17.16 -7.90
CA LEU A 13 -43.60 16.04 -8.49
C LEU A 13 -43.39 14.78 -7.62
N VAL A 14 -44.48 14.31 -7.00
CA VAL A 14 -44.62 13.04 -6.30
C VAL A 14 -45.31 12.08 -7.27
N ALA A 15 -44.77 10.87 -7.45
CA ALA A 15 -45.50 9.76 -8.04
C ALA A 15 -45.17 8.46 -7.28
N ILE A 16 -46.24 7.89 -6.71
CA ILE A 16 -46.32 6.64 -5.96
C ILE A 16 -46.59 5.51 -6.97
N LEU A 17 -45.92 4.36 -6.82
CA LEU A 17 -46.47 3.07 -7.26
C LEU A 17 -45.94 1.94 -6.38
N ALA A 18 -46.87 1.14 -5.89
CA ALA A 18 -46.72 0.08 -4.90
C ALA A 18 -47.06 -1.30 -5.51
N GLY A 19 -46.54 -2.36 -4.88
CA GLY A 19 -47.00 -3.76 -4.99
C GLY A 19 -46.26 -4.60 -6.04
N VAL A 20 -45.97 -5.90 -5.87
CA VAL A 20 -46.57 -6.96 -5.03
C VAL A 20 -45.56 -8.11 -4.81
N ALA A 21 -45.75 -8.84 -3.70
CA ALA A 21 -45.03 -10.01 -3.19
C ALA A 21 -45.34 -11.37 -3.88
N MET A 22 -44.46 -12.37 -3.69
CA MET A 22 -44.74 -13.79 -3.32
C MET A 22 -43.43 -14.59 -3.39
N LEU A 23 -42.90 -15.16 -2.30
CA LEU A 23 -43.27 -16.39 -1.60
C LEU A 23 -42.98 -17.69 -2.39
N ALA A 24 -41.96 -18.43 -1.97
CA ALA A 24 -41.90 -19.89 -2.13
C ALA A 24 -41.13 -20.51 -0.95
N ILE A 25 -41.90 -21.06 -0.02
CA ILE A 25 -41.49 -22.06 0.97
C ILE A 25 -41.60 -23.42 0.28
N LEU A 26 -40.58 -24.27 0.36
CA LEU A 26 -40.81 -25.71 0.35
C LEU A 26 -39.80 -26.43 1.26
N ALA A 27 -40.38 -27.30 2.09
CA ALA A 27 -39.78 -28.06 3.16
C ALA A 27 -39.44 -29.49 2.72
N CYS A 28 -38.94 -30.26 3.71
CA CYS A 28 -38.70 -31.71 3.80
C CYS A 28 -37.25 -32.15 3.57
N SER A 29 -36.65 -33.07 4.32
CA SER A 29 -37.03 -33.77 5.56
C SER A 29 -35.89 -34.73 5.93
N SER A 30 -35.60 -34.84 7.23
CA SER A 30 -35.17 -36.05 7.98
C SER A 30 -34.07 -36.99 7.45
N GLY A 31 -33.03 -37.14 8.27
CA GLY A 31 -32.13 -38.30 8.28
C GLY A 31 -31.51 -38.52 9.66
N THR A 32 -32.24 -39.20 10.55
CA THR A 32 -31.76 -39.73 11.83
C THR A 32 -30.93 -40.99 11.63
N THR A 33 -29.85 -41.15 12.41
CA THR A 33 -29.46 -42.32 13.25
C THR A 33 -27.94 -42.54 13.28
N GLY A 34 -27.39 -42.83 14.46
CA GLY A 34 -26.02 -43.31 14.59
C GLY A 34 -25.33 -43.00 15.92
N SER A 35 -25.89 -43.48 17.03
CA SER A 35 -25.24 -43.53 18.34
C SER A 35 -24.02 -44.47 18.30
N GLY A 36 -22.92 -44.11 18.97
CA GLY A 36 -21.74 -44.97 19.13
C GLY A 36 -20.79 -44.42 20.19
N SER A 37 -21.03 -44.83 21.42
CA SER A 37 -20.36 -44.40 22.64
C SER A 37 -19.07 -45.20 22.91
N THR A 38 -18.28 -44.66 23.85
CA THR A 38 -17.40 -45.31 24.85
C THR A 38 -15.99 -45.76 24.50
N ASP A 39 -15.07 -45.08 25.20
CA ASP A 39 -14.03 -45.60 26.12
C ASP A 39 -12.79 -46.34 25.61
N GLY A 40 -11.67 -45.97 26.26
CA GLY A 40 -10.49 -46.81 26.42
C GLY A 40 -9.19 -46.07 26.16
N SER A 41 -8.71 -45.28 27.14
CA SER A 41 -7.70 -45.75 28.10
C SER A 41 -6.25 -45.72 27.56
N THR A 42 -5.57 -44.64 27.96
CA THR A 42 -4.24 -44.62 28.61
C THR A 42 -3.21 -45.69 28.20
N GLY A 43 -2.13 -45.23 27.59
CA GLY A 43 -0.86 -45.93 27.51
C GLY A 43 0.29 -44.94 27.74
N THR A 44 0.69 -44.78 28.99
CA THR A 44 1.93 -44.10 29.42
C THR A 44 3.15 -44.93 29.01
N GLY A 45 4.14 -44.31 28.39
CA GLY A 45 5.45 -44.90 28.09
C GLY A 45 6.53 -43.83 28.10
N ARG A 46 7.33 -43.85 29.15
CA ARG A 46 8.35 -42.86 29.54
C ARG A 46 9.71 -43.28 28.97
N SER A 47 10.52 -42.27 28.65
CA SER A 47 11.98 -42.20 28.89
C SER A 47 12.87 -41.98 27.67
N ALA A 48 13.64 -40.91 27.82
CA ALA A 48 14.78 -40.42 27.08
C ALA A 48 15.83 -41.49 26.70
N ASN A 49 16.52 -41.28 25.57
CA ASN A 49 17.90 -40.79 25.63
C ASN A 49 18.38 -40.24 24.28
N THR A 50 19.22 -39.22 24.40
CA THR A 50 20.13 -38.63 23.43
C THR A 50 21.01 -39.67 22.73
N ASP A 51 21.28 -39.49 21.43
CA ASP A 51 22.65 -39.57 20.93
C ASP A 51 22.85 -38.88 19.57
N THR A 52 24.04 -38.32 19.45
CA THR A 52 24.54 -37.50 18.35
C THR A 52 25.34 -38.40 17.41
N SER A 53 25.10 -38.35 16.09
CA SER A 53 26.09 -38.84 15.11
C SER A 53 25.80 -38.34 13.70
N THR A 54 26.74 -37.55 13.20
CA THR A 54 27.00 -37.24 11.79
C THR A 54 27.24 -38.50 10.95
N GLY A 55 26.76 -38.52 9.70
CA GLY A 55 27.07 -39.58 8.74
C GLY A 55 26.52 -39.30 7.35
N THR A 56 27.37 -38.75 6.48
CA THR A 56 27.20 -38.64 5.02
C THR A 56 27.11 -40.01 4.34
N GLY A 57 26.22 -40.16 3.35
CA GLY A 57 26.22 -41.32 2.44
C GLY A 57 24.98 -41.38 1.55
N ASN A 58 25.19 -41.22 0.25
CA ASN A 58 24.16 -41.03 -0.77
C ASN A 58 23.71 -42.36 -1.42
N LEU A 59 22.51 -42.31 -2.02
CA LEU A 59 21.93 -43.15 -3.10
C LEU A 59 21.29 -44.51 -2.77
N GLY A 60 19.97 -44.56 -3.02
CA GLY A 60 19.35 -45.64 -3.77
C GLY A 60 18.13 -46.31 -3.13
N SER A 61 16.96 -45.65 -3.15
CA SER A 61 15.69 -46.38 -3.05
C SER A 61 14.63 -45.71 -3.91
N THR A 62 14.26 -46.39 -4.99
CA THR A 62 13.08 -46.12 -5.81
C THR A 62 11.84 -46.52 -5.01
N ASP A 63 11.08 -45.54 -4.54
CA ASP A 63 9.71 -45.78 -4.10
C ASP A 63 8.77 -44.76 -4.75
N GLY A 64 7.72 -45.30 -5.38
CA GLY A 64 6.74 -44.54 -6.15
C GLY A 64 5.84 -43.77 -5.20
N SER A 65 6.13 -42.49 -4.98
CA SER A 65 5.22 -41.57 -4.33
C SER A 65 4.62 -40.61 -5.35
N ASN A 66 3.31 -40.45 -5.23
CA ASN A 66 2.49 -39.50 -5.96
C ASN A 66 3.06 -38.09 -5.72
N ASN A 67 3.84 -37.59 -6.67
CA ASN A 67 4.57 -36.34 -6.53
C ASN A 67 3.59 -35.17 -6.70
N THR A 68 2.98 -34.75 -5.59
CA THR A 68 2.46 -33.39 -5.48
C THR A 68 3.68 -32.48 -5.54
N ILE A 69 4.00 -31.99 -6.75
CA ILE A 69 5.07 -31.01 -6.95
C ILE A 69 4.66 -29.79 -6.12
N GLN A 70 5.26 -29.64 -4.94
CA GLN A 70 5.27 -28.32 -4.29
C GLN A 70 5.94 -27.38 -5.28
N PRO A 71 5.28 -26.28 -5.69
CA PRO A 71 5.93 -25.31 -6.57
C PRO A 71 7.19 -24.83 -5.86
N GLU A 72 8.34 -25.16 -6.45
CA GLU A 72 9.62 -24.66 -5.98
C GLU A 72 9.62 -23.15 -6.25
N PHE A 73 9.80 -22.34 -5.21
CA PHE A 73 9.93 -20.90 -5.35
C PHE A 73 11.39 -20.50 -5.13
N VAL A 74 11.86 -19.57 -5.94
CA VAL A 74 13.21 -19.01 -5.84
C VAL A 74 13.09 -17.52 -5.55
N VAL A 75 13.84 -17.07 -4.54
CA VAL A 75 13.96 -15.65 -4.20
C VAL A 75 14.80 -14.96 -5.29
N VAL A 76 14.25 -13.92 -5.88
CA VAL A 76 14.91 -13.08 -6.89
C VAL A 76 14.86 -11.61 -6.45
N GLN A 77 15.83 -10.81 -6.86
CA GLN A 77 15.79 -9.37 -6.62
C GLN A 77 14.66 -8.75 -7.47
N ALA A 78 13.83 -7.93 -6.83
CA ALA A 78 12.77 -7.22 -7.51
C ALA A 78 13.36 -6.11 -8.41
N PRO A 79 12.84 -5.93 -9.64
CA PRO A 79 13.11 -4.72 -10.42
C PRO A 79 12.72 -3.46 -9.63
N ILE A 80 13.52 -2.41 -9.70
CA ILE A 80 13.24 -1.15 -9.00
C ILE A 80 12.78 -0.11 -10.02
N GLU A 81 11.56 0.39 -9.85
CA GLU A 81 10.93 1.35 -10.74
C GLU A 81 11.20 2.79 -10.30
N SER A 82 11.23 3.03 -8.99
CA SER A 82 11.55 4.34 -8.43
C SER A 82 11.99 4.25 -6.97
N VAL A 83 12.77 5.25 -6.54
CA VAL A 83 13.24 5.42 -5.16
C VAL A 83 13.11 6.90 -4.83
N GLU A 84 12.32 7.22 -3.81
CA GLU A 84 12.02 8.60 -3.39
C GLU A 84 12.18 8.75 -1.87
N ILE A 85 12.60 9.92 -1.39
CA ILE A 85 12.55 10.25 0.04
C ILE A 85 11.50 11.34 0.23
N VAL A 86 10.40 10.98 0.87
CA VAL A 86 9.33 11.89 1.22
C VAL A 86 9.55 12.37 2.65
N LYS A 87 9.84 13.66 2.79
CA LYS A 87 9.89 14.36 4.07
C LYS A 87 8.68 15.27 4.23
N VAL A 88 7.84 15.00 5.23
CA VAL A 88 6.69 15.82 5.63
C VAL A 88 7.08 16.82 6.72
N ALA A 89 6.42 17.98 6.76
CA ALA A 89 6.73 19.03 7.74
C ALA A 89 6.13 18.78 9.14
N ALA A 90 5.31 17.74 9.30
CA ALA A 90 4.74 17.32 10.58
C ALA A 90 5.73 16.45 11.39
N LYS A 91 5.47 16.21 12.67
CA LYS A 91 6.42 15.66 13.69
C LYS A 91 7.13 14.34 13.30
N PRO A 92 8.31 14.05 13.90
CA PRO A 92 9.09 12.84 13.60
C PRO A 92 8.43 11.52 14.07
N PRO A 93 8.59 10.40 13.33
CA PRO A 93 9.32 10.33 12.08
C PRO A 93 8.53 10.93 10.92
N ASN A 94 9.13 11.91 10.26
CA ASN A 94 8.57 12.70 9.19
C ASN A 94 9.30 12.50 7.87
N ALA A 95 10.17 11.49 7.77
CA ALA A 95 10.85 11.11 6.55
C ALA A 95 10.60 9.62 6.29
N SER A 96 10.21 9.30 5.06
CA SER A 96 10.01 7.94 4.58
C SER A 96 10.74 7.74 3.26
N LEU A 97 11.36 6.59 3.09
CA LEU A 97 11.90 6.11 1.83
C LEU A 97 10.76 5.35 1.12
N VAL A 98 10.30 5.89 -0.01
CA VAL A 98 9.27 5.27 -0.84
C VAL A 98 9.97 4.58 -2.01
N ILE A 99 9.81 3.27 -2.11
CA ILE A 99 10.37 2.47 -3.22
C ILE A 99 9.24 1.78 -3.96
N VAL A 100 9.22 1.91 -5.28
CA VAL A 100 8.32 1.12 -6.12
C VAL A 100 9.12 -0.01 -6.75
N SER A 101 8.74 -1.25 -6.44
CA SER A 101 9.32 -2.45 -7.05
C SER A 101 8.38 -3.07 -8.07
N GLY A 102 8.91 -3.53 -9.19
CA GLY A 102 8.17 -4.15 -10.28
C GLY A 102 8.25 -5.68 -10.29
N GLY A 103 7.88 -6.25 -11.44
CA GLY A 103 8.05 -7.66 -11.75
C GLY A 103 6.89 -8.57 -11.32
N LEU A 104 5.89 -8.05 -10.62
CA LEU A 104 4.81 -8.86 -10.07
C LEU A 104 3.88 -9.39 -11.17
N ASN A 105 3.65 -10.70 -11.19
CA ASN A 105 2.80 -11.36 -12.19
C ASN A 105 2.28 -12.70 -11.65
N SER A 106 1.61 -13.52 -12.47
CA SER A 106 1.05 -14.80 -12.00
C SER A 106 2.09 -15.83 -11.54
N CYS A 107 3.38 -15.59 -11.78
CA CYS A 107 4.50 -16.43 -11.36
C CYS A 107 5.47 -15.72 -10.40
N GLU A 108 5.21 -14.46 -10.07
CA GLU A 108 6.13 -13.64 -9.28
C GLU A 108 5.34 -12.76 -8.32
N SER A 109 5.52 -12.98 -7.02
CA SER A 109 4.91 -12.20 -5.96
C SER A 109 5.98 -11.50 -5.13
N PHE A 110 5.60 -10.46 -4.40
CA PHE A 110 6.50 -9.86 -3.42
C PHE A 110 6.90 -10.91 -2.36
N ASN A 111 8.16 -10.91 -1.93
CA ASN A 111 8.69 -11.80 -0.89
C ASN A 111 8.89 -11.04 0.42
N ASP A 112 9.88 -10.15 0.43
CA ASP A 112 10.34 -9.46 1.62
C ASP A 112 11.21 -8.25 1.24
N TYR A 113 11.36 -7.30 2.16
CA TYR A 113 12.35 -6.24 2.10
C TYR A 113 13.17 -6.15 3.39
N THR A 114 14.43 -5.75 3.26
CA THR A 114 15.27 -5.43 4.42
C THR A 114 15.93 -4.08 4.20
N MET A 115 16.07 -3.31 5.28
CA MET A 115 16.80 -2.05 5.28
C MET A 115 17.93 -2.09 6.31
N SER A 116 19.10 -1.62 5.91
CA SER A 116 20.22 -1.34 6.77
C SER A 116 20.86 -0.01 6.40
N ARG A 117 21.81 0.45 7.21
CA ARG A 117 22.55 1.68 6.95
C ARG A 117 24.03 1.46 7.13
N GLU A 118 24.79 1.75 6.08
CA GLU A 118 26.25 1.70 6.08
C GLU A 118 26.79 3.13 5.89
N GLY A 119 27.19 3.77 7.00
CA GLY A 119 27.61 5.17 6.99
C GLY A 119 26.48 6.12 6.54
N GLU A 120 26.69 6.80 5.42
CA GLU A 120 25.72 7.73 4.82
C GLU A 120 24.79 7.07 3.78
N VAL A 121 24.96 5.77 3.51
CA VAL A 121 24.18 5.05 2.49
C VAL A 121 23.07 4.23 3.15
N PHE A 122 21.84 4.43 2.70
CA PHE A 122 20.73 3.53 3.02
C PHE A 122 20.79 2.33 2.09
N GLN A 123 20.93 1.13 2.63
CA GLN A 123 20.95 -0.12 1.85
C GLN A 123 19.62 -0.83 2.02
N VAL A 124 18.94 -1.05 0.90
CA VAL A 124 17.66 -1.75 0.84
C VAL A 124 17.80 -2.97 -0.06
N GLN A 125 17.32 -4.12 0.40
CA GLN A 125 17.10 -5.29 -0.44
C GLN A 125 15.60 -5.51 -0.55
N ILE A 126 15.09 -5.63 -1.76
CA ILE A 126 13.70 -5.94 -2.07
C ILE A 126 13.68 -7.18 -2.96
N THR A 127 12.95 -8.19 -2.53
CA THR A 127 12.91 -9.48 -3.22
C THR A 127 11.50 -9.90 -3.59
N ASN A 128 11.40 -10.66 -4.68
CA ASN A 128 10.19 -11.36 -5.11
C ASN A 128 10.39 -12.88 -4.99
N LEU A 129 9.30 -13.61 -4.77
CA LEU A 129 9.24 -15.07 -4.91
C LEU A 129 8.81 -15.40 -6.33
N ARG A 130 9.68 -16.08 -7.08
CA ARG A 130 9.39 -16.53 -8.44
C ARG A 130 9.24 -18.04 -8.49
N THR A 131 8.18 -18.51 -9.14
CA THR A 131 7.96 -19.94 -9.40
C THR A 131 9.07 -20.51 -10.29
N ALA A 132 9.76 -21.54 -9.82
CA ALA A 132 10.85 -22.23 -10.50
C ALA A 132 10.40 -23.51 -11.24
N ALA A 133 9.11 -23.87 -11.14
CA ALA A 133 8.57 -25.02 -11.85
C ALA A 133 8.66 -24.84 -13.38
N ALA A 134 9.36 -25.77 -14.04
CA ALA A 134 9.44 -25.81 -15.49
C ALA A 134 8.04 -25.99 -16.11
N ASN A 135 7.67 -25.12 -17.06
CA ASN A 135 6.39 -25.07 -17.79
C ASN A 135 5.20 -24.41 -17.09
N VAL A 136 5.39 -23.55 -16.08
CA VAL A 136 4.29 -22.68 -15.61
C VAL A 136 4.13 -21.50 -16.58
N PRO A 137 2.97 -21.33 -17.25
CA PRO A 137 2.72 -20.18 -18.09
C PRO A 137 2.49 -18.94 -17.22
N CYS A 138 3.40 -17.97 -17.30
CA CYS A 138 3.30 -16.70 -16.58
C CYS A 138 2.52 -15.69 -17.41
N THR A 139 1.64 -14.93 -16.75
CA THR A 139 1.02 -13.77 -17.38
C THR A 139 2.10 -12.74 -17.69
N ALA A 140 2.01 -12.10 -18.86
CA ALA A 140 2.89 -10.98 -19.22
C ALA A 140 2.51 -9.68 -18.48
N ASN A 141 1.68 -9.76 -17.44
CA ASN A 141 1.24 -8.59 -16.70
C ASN A 141 2.41 -8.11 -15.84
N TYR A 142 2.68 -6.81 -15.83
CA TYR A 142 3.76 -6.23 -15.04
C TYR A 142 3.16 -5.41 -13.91
N GLY A 143 3.10 -6.01 -12.74
CA GLY A 143 2.62 -5.40 -11.50
C GLY A 143 3.75 -4.67 -10.76
N MET A 144 3.34 -3.65 -10.03
CA MET A 144 4.21 -2.82 -9.20
C MET A 144 3.69 -2.81 -7.77
N GLN A 145 4.60 -2.75 -6.79
CA GLN A 145 4.32 -2.64 -5.37
C GLN A 145 5.06 -1.43 -4.81
N GLU A 146 4.36 -0.60 -4.05
CA GLU A 146 4.96 0.51 -3.30
C GLU A 146 5.32 0.05 -1.89
N HIS A 147 6.50 0.49 -1.41
CA HIS A 147 7.05 0.23 -0.10
C HIS A 147 7.34 1.55 0.59
N ILE A 148 6.73 1.81 1.74
CA ILE A 148 6.97 3.02 2.53
C ILE A 148 7.80 2.63 3.75
N ILE A 149 9.09 2.93 3.73
CA ILE A 149 10.06 2.53 4.76
C ILE A 149 10.39 3.76 5.63
N PRO A 150 10.03 3.77 6.94
CA PRO A 150 10.31 4.90 7.81
C PRO A 150 11.83 5.16 7.95
N LEU A 151 12.24 6.43 7.82
CA LEU A 151 13.61 6.87 8.02
C LEU A 151 13.80 7.62 9.36
N PRO A 152 15.00 7.54 9.97
CA PRO A 152 15.34 8.33 11.15
C PRO A 152 15.29 9.82 10.83
N SER A 153 14.21 10.44 11.26
CA SER A 153 13.76 11.75 10.76
C SER A 153 14.55 12.95 11.27
N ASN A 154 15.28 12.76 12.37
CA ASN A 154 16.27 13.69 12.87
C ASN A 154 17.52 13.80 11.97
N GLU A 155 17.72 12.87 11.04
CA GLU A 155 18.93 12.81 10.21
C GLU A 155 18.69 13.12 8.74
N ILE A 156 17.43 13.09 8.30
CA ILE A 156 17.06 13.45 6.93
C ILE A 156 16.73 14.95 6.89
N ALA A 157 17.66 15.81 6.48
CA ALA A 157 17.39 17.16 6.00
C ALA A 157 16.59 17.15 4.68
N GLY A 158 15.60 18.03 4.55
CA GLY A 158 14.84 18.20 3.30
C GLY A 158 15.65 18.94 2.25
N CYS A 159 15.35 18.73 0.97
CA CYS A 159 16.11 19.24 -0.19
C CYS A 159 17.55 18.70 -0.34
N GLU A 160 18.04 17.92 0.61
CA GLU A 160 19.36 17.29 0.52
C GLU A 160 19.29 15.99 -0.29
N THR A 161 20.40 15.65 -0.93
CA THR A 161 20.53 14.41 -1.72
C THR A 161 21.16 13.32 -0.86
N TYR A 162 20.49 12.17 -0.80
CA TYR A 162 20.93 10.98 -0.09
C TYR A 162 21.33 9.89 -1.07
N ARG A 163 22.23 9.02 -0.63
CA ARG A 163 22.62 7.84 -1.39
C ARG A 163 21.81 6.67 -0.86
N VAL A 164 21.03 6.07 -1.74
CA VAL A 164 20.24 4.88 -1.43
C VAL A 164 20.69 3.78 -2.38
N GLU A 165 21.17 2.68 -1.84
CA GLU A 165 21.47 1.47 -2.59
C GLU A 165 20.25 0.56 -2.51
N VAL A 166 19.63 0.21 -3.63
CA VAL A 166 18.53 -0.76 -3.67
C VAL A 166 18.92 -1.92 -4.57
N ASN A 167 18.92 -3.14 -4.04
CA ASN A 167 19.29 -4.34 -4.79
C ASN A 167 20.68 -4.28 -5.47
N GLY A 168 21.60 -3.47 -4.93
CA GLY A 168 22.94 -3.27 -5.49
C GLY A 168 23.04 -2.11 -6.51
N GLU A 169 21.93 -1.45 -6.83
CA GLU A 169 21.90 -0.24 -7.66
C GLU A 169 21.91 1.02 -6.79
N MET A 170 22.78 1.97 -7.13
CA MET A 170 22.96 3.22 -6.37
C MET A 170 22.10 4.34 -6.92
N PHE A 171 21.17 4.83 -6.11
CA PHE A 171 20.30 5.97 -6.38
C PHE A 171 20.79 7.20 -5.61
N SER A 172 20.79 8.35 -6.29
CA SER A 172 20.98 9.66 -5.64
C SER A 172 19.62 10.33 -5.54
N VAL A 173 19.04 10.30 -4.34
CA VAL A 173 17.64 10.66 -4.10
C VAL A 173 17.57 11.95 -3.30
N LYS A 174 16.97 12.98 -3.89
CA LYS A 174 16.77 14.25 -3.20
C LYS A 174 15.51 14.17 -2.33
N ALA A 175 15.67 14.37 -1.03
CA ALA A 175 14.54 14.41 -0.11
C ALA A 175 13.60 15.58 -0.46
N SER A 176 12.29 15.34 -0.38
CA SER A 176 11.32 16.39 -0.66
C SER A 176 11.55 17.62 0.21
N CYS A 177 11.41 18.79 -0.40
CA CYS A 177 11.59 20.06 0.28
C CYS A 177 10.34 20.38 1.12
N PRO A 178 10.43 20.54 2.45
CA PRO A 178 9.42 21.29 3.17
C PRO A 178 9.46 22.73 2.62
N ALA A 179 8.31 23.26 2.19
CA ALA A 179 8.24 24.49 1.43
C ALA A 179 8.98 25.65 2.12
N LEU A 180 10.09 26.09 1.50
CA LEU A 180 10.62 27.46 1.41
C LEU A 180 12.10 27.42 1.00
N SER A 181 12.40 27.71 -0.28
CA SER A 181 13.49 28.62 -0.65
C SER A 181 13.53 28.81 -2.17
N THR A 182 13.11 30.00 -2.59
CA THR A 182 13.54 30.64 -3.83
C THR A 182 14.87 31.33 -3.55
N GLY A 183 15.98 30.70 -3.93
CA GLY A 183 17.32 31.30 -3.84
C GLY A 183 18.18 30.91 -5.05
N PRO A 184 18.89 31.86 -5.69
CA PRO A 184 19.78 31.53 -6.80
C PRO A 184 21.07 30.90 -6.26
N SER A 185 21.41 29.71 -6.74
CA SER A 185 22.69 29.06 -6.45
C SER A 185 23.81 29.72 -7.26
N LEU A 186 24.89 30.12 -6.56
CA LEU A 186 26.09 30.74 -7.12
C LEU A 186 26.91 29.71 -7.90
N ALA A 187 27.05 29.92 -9.20
CA ALA A 187 27.84 29.07 -10.09
C ALA A 187 29.35 29.25 -9.88
N THR A 188 30.05 28.13 -9.66
CA THR A 188 31.47 27.99 -10.00
C THR A 188 31.54 27.45 -11.44
N GLY A 189 32.42 27.98 -12.28
CA GLY A 189 32.37 27.82 -13.75
C GLY A 189 32.48 26.36 -14.26
N PRO A 190 31.97 26.07 -15.47
CA PRO A 190 31.71 24.70 -15.88
C PRO A 190 32.96 23.95 -16.32
N SER A 191 33.02 22.68 -15.92
CA SER A 191 33.99 21.69 -16.39
C SER A 191 33.47 20.96 -17.65
N VAL A 192 34.38 20.51 -18.51
CA VAL A 192 34.02 19.82 -19.77
C VAL A 192 33.29 18.51 -19.45
N GLY A 193 32.04 18.39 -19.91
CA GLY A 193 31.15 17.24 -19.64
C GLY A 193 30.05 17.51 -18.61
N GLU A 194 29.99 18.72 -18.05
CA GLU A 194 28.94 19.12 -17.12
C GLU A 194 27.58 19.24 -17.81
N LYS A 195 26.56 18.60 -17.23
CA LYS A 195 25.16 18.70 -17.66
C LYS A 195 24.42 19.63 -16.72
N VAL A 196 23.57 20.48 -17.27
CA VAL A 196 22.72 21.41 -16.51
C VAL A 196 21.26 21.00 -16.63
N GLU A 197 20.49 21.25 -15.58
CA GLU A 197 19.05 21.02 -15.58
C GLU A 197 18.31 22.09 -16.40
N ALA A 198 17.38 21.66 -17.24
CA ALA A 198 16.44 22.52 -17.97
C ALA A 198 15.03 21.92 -17.89
N LEU A 199 13.98 22.74 -18.03
CA LEU A 199 12.61 22.23 -18.05
C LEU A 199 12.36 21.39 -19.32
N ALA A 200 11.74 20.23 -19.13
CA ALA A 200 11.34 19.35 -20.24
C ALA A 200 10.08 19.90 -20.94
N PRO A 201 10.02 19.92 -22.28
CA PRO A 201 8.78 20.20 -23.01
C PRO A 201 7.72 19.13 -22.71
N ILE A 202 6.49 19.53 -22.40
CA ILE A 202 5.41 18.57 -22.11
C ILE A 202 4.59 18.30 -23.37
N VAL A 203 4.54 17.04 -23.78
CA VAL A 203 3.72 16.57 -24.90
C VAL A 203 2.31 16.26 -24.44
N SER A 204 2.16 15.59 -23.30
CA SER A 204 0.86 15.35 -22.67
C SER A 204 0.98 15.18 -21.16
N ALA A 205 -0.10 15.52 -20.44
CA ALA A 205 -0.23 15.32 -19.00
C ALA A 205 -1.69 14.96 -18.68
N LYS A 206 -1.90 13.81 -18.06
CA LYS A 206 -3.24 13.31 -17.70
C LYS A 206 -3.24 12.70 -16.31
N VAL A 207 -4.20 13.13 -15.48
CA VAL A 207 -4.47 12.49 -14.20
C VAL A 207 -5.40 11.30 -14.41
N LEU A 208 -5.07 10.20 -13.73
CA LEU A 208 -5.83 8.96 -13.65
C LEU A 208 -6.21 8.74 -12.19
N ALA A 209 -7.49 8.58 -11.92
CA ALA A 209 -7.99 8.02 -10.68
C ALA A 209 -8.06 6.49 -10.86
N LEU A 210 -7.41 5.74 -9.98
CA LEU A 210 -7.44 4.29 -9.99
C LEU A 210 -8.62 3.80 -9.13
N GLU A 211 -9.29 2.74 -9.59
CA GLU A 211 -10.39 2.07 -8.86
C GLU A 211 -9.84 1.19 -7.72
N SER A 212 -9.00 1.78 -6.87
CA SER A 212 -8.48 1.22 -5.62
C SER A 212 -9.11 2.00 -4.46
N PHE A 213 -9.16 1.44 -3.25
CA PHE A 213 -9.66 2.13 -2.06
C PHE A 213 -8.55 2.19 -1.01
N PRO A 214 -8.09 3.39 -0.61
CA PRO A 214 -8.51 4.71 -1.10
C PRO A 214 -8.16 4.94 -2.58
N VAL A 215 -8.99 5.73 -3.28
CA VAL A 215 -8.79 6.07 -4.69
C VAL A 215 -7.39 6.65 -4.87
N GLN A 216 -6.60 6.08 -5.74
CA GLN A 216 -5.23 6.54 -5.96
C GLN A 216 -5.15 7.45 -7.17
N TYR A 217 -4.47 8.58 -7.04
CA TYR A 217 -4.26 9.52 -8.15
C TYR A 217 -2.87 9.35 -8.74
N ARG A 218 -2.81 9.13 -10.05
CA ARG A 218 -1.56 9.03 -10.83
C ARG A 218 -1.57 10.07 -11.94
N LEU A 219 -0.46 10.77 -12.13
CA LEU A 219 -0.27 11.66 -13.26
C LEU A 219 0.61 10.95 -14.29
N GLN A 220 0.06 10.65 -15.46
CA GLN A 220 0.84 10.21 -16.62
C GLN A 220 1.29 11.41 -17.43
N ILE A 221 2.61 11.56 -17.58
CA ILE A 221 3.26 12.62 -18.33
C ILE A 221 4.00 12.00 -19.50
N GLU A 222 3.86 12.58 -20.69
CA GLU A 222 4.78 12.35 -21.79
C GLU A 222 5.61 13.62 -22.01
N SER A 223 6.92 13.53 -21.78
CA SER A 223 7.85 14.65 -21.91
C SER A 223 8.80 14.46 -23.10
N GLY A 224 9.20 15.57 -23.71
CA GLY A 224 10.05 15.60 -24.89
C GLY A 224 11.54 15.60 -24.57
N LEU A 225 12.31 14.90 -25.38
CA LEU A 225 13.77 14.98 -25.48
C LEU A 225 14.10 15.54 -26.87
N PRO A 226 14.35 16.87 -27.00
CA PRO A 226 14.38 17.52 -28.32
C PRO A 226 15.52 17.10 -29.25
N ASN A 227 16.61 16.54 -28.73
CA ASN A 227 17.77 16.12 -29.51
C ASN A 227 18.54 15.00 -28.79
N GLY A 228 19.53 14.41 -29.47
CA GLY A 228 20.31 13.28 -28.96
C GLY A 228 21.18 13.55 -27.74
N CYS A 229 21.43 14.80 -27.37
CA CYS A 229 22.18 15.14 -26.16
C CYS A 229 21.29 15.34 -24.92
N VAL A 230 19.97 15.41 -25.11
CA VAL A 230 19.03 15.62 -24.02
C VAL A 230 18.68 14.28 -23.38
N GLU A 231 18.87 14.21 -22.07
CA GLU A 231 18.50 13.07 -21.26
C GLU A 231 17.42 13.50 -20.25
N PHE A 232 16.63 12.53 -19.80
CA PHE A 232 15.64 12.78 -18.75
C PHE A 232 16.35 13.04 -17.42
N GLY A 233 15.98 14.13 -16.75
CA GLY A 233 16.60 14.60 -15.51
C GLY A 233 15.75 14.42 -14.26
N GLY A 234 14.60 13.74 -14.37
CA GLY A 234 13.68 13.50 -13.25
C GLY A 234 12.54 14.52 -13.15
N TYR A 235 11.81 14.46 -12.05
CA TYR A 235 10.73 15.39 -11.73
C TYR A 235 10.71 15.76 -10.25
N GLU A 236 10.07 16.87 -9.91
CA GLU A 236 9.79 17.30 -8.54
C GLU A 236 8.30 17.60 -8.40
N VAL A 237 7.68 17.22 -7.28
CA VAL A 237 6.27 17.52 -6.98
C VAL A 237 6.19 18.43 -5.76
N ALA A 238 5.44 19.51 -5.86
CA ALA A 238 5.14 20.43 -4.76
C ALA A 238 3.62 20.64 -4.66
N ARG A 239 3.07 20.51 -3.46
CA ARG A 239 1.63 20.73 -3.19
C ARG A 239 1.45 22.04 -2.44
N ASP A 240 0.51 22.85 -2.89
CA ASP A 240 0.12 24.13 -2.30
C ASP A 240 -1.40 24.27 -2.37
N GLY A 241 -2.08 23.88 -1.29
CA GLY A 241 -3.54 23.82 -1.22
C GLY A 241 -4.13 22.96 -2.34
N GLU A 242 -5.02 23.56 -3.14
CA GLU A 242 -5.70 22.91 -4.27
C GLU A 242 -4.83 22.84 -5.54
N THR A 243 -3.57 23.29 -5.48
CA THR A 243 -2.64 23.29 -6.62
C THR A 243 -1.46 22.36 -6.40
N ILE A 244 -1.23 21.48 -7.35
CA ILE A 244 -0.08 20.57 -7.41
C ILE A 244 0.82 21.01 -8.55
N ASN A 245 2.07 21.35 -8.24
CA ASN A 245 3.07 21.76 -9.22
C ASN A 245 4.08 20.64 -9.43
N VAL A 246 4.13 20.13 -10.66
CA VAL A 246 5.08 19.10 -11.11
C VAL A 246 6.08 19.74 -12.05
N ARG A 247 7.36 19.72 -11.67
CA ARG A 247 8.46 20.20 -12.49
C ARG A 247 9.19 19.04 -13.10
N VAL A 248 9.08 18.86 -14.41
CA VAL A 248 9.80 17.82 -15.16
C VAL A 248 11.06 18.41 -15.76
N LYS A 249 12.20 17.77 -15.54
CA LYS A 249 13.51 18.28 -15.94
C LYS A 249 14.18 17.35 -16.95
N ASN A 250 14.98 17.96 -17.80
CA ASN A 250 15.93 17.31 -18.68
C ASN A 250 17.35 17.74 -18.29
N LEU A 251 18.33 16.86 -18.53
CA LEU A 251 19.74 17.16 -18.47
C LEU A 251 20.22 17.51 -19.88
N VAL A 252 20.79 18.70 -20.02
CA VAL A 252 21.37 19.18 -21.29
C VAL A 252 22.85 19.50 -21.11
N PRO A 253 23.70 19.33 -22.14
CA PRO A 253 25.09 19.75 -22.05
C PRO A 253 25.21 21.23 -21.69
N ALA A 254 26.06 21.57 -20.71
CA ALA A 254 26.38 22.95 -20.39
C ALA A 254 27.05 23.65 -21.58
N ASP A 255 27.84 22.89 -22.35
CA ASP A 255 28.45 23.34 -23.59
C ASP A 255 27.42 23.36 -24.73
N LYS A 256 27.01 24.57 -25.12
CA LYS A 256 26.08 24.81 -26.22
C LYS A 256 26.66 24.50 -27.61
N SER A 257 27.96 24.22 -27.70
CA SER A 257 28.62 23.79 -28.94
C SER A 257 28.64 22.27 -29.11
N ALA A 258 28.09 21.51 -28.15
CA ALA A 258 27.92 20.07 -28.27
C ALA A 258 27.16 19.70 -29.55
N ILE A 259 27.71 18.73 -30.29
CA ILE A 259 27.11 18.24 -31.52
C ILE A 259 26.05 17.20 -31.15
N CYS A 260 24.79 17.52 -31.41
CA CYS A 260 23.64 16.69 -31.07
C CYS A 260 22.90 16.24 -32.32
N THR A 261 22.33 15.04 -32.31
CA THR A 261 21.42 14.60 -33.38
C THR A 261 20.08 15.31 -33.26
N GLU A 262 19.44 15.69 -34.36
CA GLU A 262 18.12 16.36 -34.35
C GLU A 262 16.94 15.38 -34.11
N GLU A 263 17.18 14.30 -33.38
CA GLU A 263 16.19 13.28 -33.12
C GLU A 263 15.33 13.66 -31.92
N TYR A 264 14.04 13.92 -32.17
CA TYR A 264 13.07 14.16 -31.11
C TYR A 264 12.53 12.83 -30.57
N ARG A 265 12.73 12.59 -29.27
CA ARG A 265 12.22 11.41 -28.56
C ARG A 265 11.25 11.83 -27.46
N THR A 266 10.48 10.89 -26.92
CA THR A 266 9.63 11.14 -25.75
C THR A 266 9.90 10.12 -24.64
N VAL A 267 9.62 10.53 -23.41
CA VAL A 267 9.68 9.68 -22.21
C VAL A 267 8.34 9.75 -21.51
N LYS A 268 7.79 8.57 -21.18
CA LYS A 268 6.59 8.45 -20.36
C LYS A 268 6.98 8.31 -18.90
N THR A 269 6.38 9.14 -18.05
CA THR A 269 6.63 9.16 -16.62
C THR A 269 5.30 9.08 -15.90
N THR A 270 5.20 8.18 -14.92
CA THR A 270 4.04 8.10 -14.04
C THR A 270 4.43 8.68 -12.68
N VAL A 271 3.76 9.75 -12.27
CA VAL A 271 4.01 10.43 -10.99
C VAL A 271 2.89 10.07 -10.03
N SER A 272 3.24 9.65 -8.81
CA SER A 272 2.27 9.44 -7.75
C SER A 272 1.78 10.79 -7.22
N LEU A 273 0.47 11.03 -7.33
CA LEU A 273 -0.15 12.20 -6.71
C LEU A 273 -0.66 11.86 -5.29
N GLY A 274 -0.58 10.62 -4.83
CA GLY A 274 -1.12 10.22 -3.53
C GLY A 274 -2.49 9.55 -3.65
N THR A 275 -3.19 9.50 -2.52
CA THR A 275 -4.46 8.78 -2.32
C THR A 275 -5.60 9.76 -2.05
N GLY A 276 -6.84 9.29 -2.08
CA GLY A 276 -8.03 10.09 -1.80
C GLY A 276 -8.00 10.77 -0.42
N HIS A 277 -7.22 10.26 0.53
CA HIS A 277 -7.06 10.84 1.86
C HIS A 277 -6.14 12.05 1.91
N ASP A 278 -5.28 12.22 0.90
CA ASP A 278 -4.41 13.40 0.79
C ASP A 278 -5.18 14.65 0.35
N TYR A 279 -6.49 14.50 0.10
CA TYR A 279 -7.31 15.50 -0.56
C TYR A 279 -8.65 15.71 0.14
N GLU A 280 -9.09 16.97 0.16
CA GLU A 280 -10.42 17.32 0.62
C GLU A 280 -11.48 16.69 -0.30
N PRO A 281 -12.58 16.17 0.26
CA PRO A 281 -13.65 15.58 -0.53
C PRO A 281 -14.37 16.62 -1.40
N ALA A 282 -14.95 16.17 -2.51
CA ALA A 282 -15.70 17.00 -3.46
C ALA A 282 -14.97 18.29 -3.89
N THR A 283 -13.64 18.25 -3.97
CA THR A 283 -12.78 19.42 -4.21
C THR A 283 -12.03 19.25 -5.54
N ALA A 284 -11.91 20.33 -6.29
CA ALA A 284 -11.23 20.34 -7.58
C ALA A 284 -9.75 20.72 -7.40
N TYR A 285 -8.85 19.85 -7.85
CA TYR A 285 -7.40 20.06 -7.77
C TYR A 285 -6.83 20.36 -9.16
N THR A 286 -5.99 21.40 -9.21
CA THR A 286 -5.24 21.77 -10.42
C THR A 286 -3.85 21.18 -10.37
N VAL A 287 -3.42 20.54 -11.45
CA VAL A 287 -2.08 19.97 -11.61
C VAL A 287 -1.34 20.72 -12.71
N ASN A 288 -0.38 21.55 -12.33
CA ASN A 288 0.51 22.26 -13.26
C ASN A 288 1.73 21.39 -13.55
N VAL A 289 2.02 21.13 -14.82
CA VAL A 289 3.16 20.34 -15.26
C VAL A 289 4.01 21.19 -16.21
N ASN A 290 5.08 21.80 -15.70
CA ASN A 290 5.84 22.83 -16.43
C ASN A 290 4.93 23.90 -17.08
N ASP A 291 4.81 23.86 -18.41
CA ASP A 291 4.00 24.75 -19.25
C ASP A 291 2.59 24.22 -19.57
N ALA A 292 2.27 22.98 -19.14
CA ALA A 292 0.95 22.37 -19.26
C ALA A 292 0.16 22.42 -17.95
N SER A 293 -1.16 22.27 -18.02
CA SER A 293 -2.03 22.14 -16.84
C SER A 293 -3.16 21.15 -17.10
N THR A 294 -3.51 20.39 -16.06
CA THR A 294 -4.58 19.40 -16.02
C THR A 294 -5.20 19.42 -14.62
N GLY A 295 -6.09 18.49 -14.29
CA GLY A 295 -6.67 18.44 -12.96
C GLY A 295 -7.57 17.23 -12.75
N PHE A 296 -8.07 17.11 -11.53
CA PHE A 296 -9.04 16.09 -11.14
C PHE A 296 -9.97 16.65 -10.06
N VAL A 297 -11.08 15.96 -9.85
CA VAL A 297 -12.03 16.27 -8.77
C VAL A 297 -12.09 15.06 -7.87
N THR A 298 -12.04 15.27 -6.57
CA THR A 298 -12.23 14.20 -5.60
C THR A 298 -13.68 13.85 -5.45
N ASP A 299 -13.95 12.58 -5.14
CA ASP A 299 -15.30 12.15 -4.83
C ASP A 299 -15.79 12.81 -3.53
N ALA A 300 -17.10 12.92 -3.37
CA ALA A 300 -17.67 13.36 -2.10
C ALA A 300 -17.31 12.34 -1.01
N ALA A 301 -16.90 12.84 0.16
CA ALA A 301 -16.73 11.98 1.32
C ALA A 301 -18.05 11.23 1.57
N PRO A 302 -17.98 9.93 1.87
CA PRO A 302 -19.13 9.24 2.44
C PRO A 302 -19.65 10.06 3.63
N PRO A 303 -20.97 10.19 3.83
CA PRO A 303 -21.49 10.91 4.98
C PRO A 303 -21.10 10.15 6.26
N VAL A 304 -19.97 10.53 6.87
CA VAL A 304 -19.57 10.08 8.20
C VAL A 304 -20.22 11.01 9.22
N SER A 305 -21.27 10.54 9.87
CA SER A 305 -21.85 11.21 11.03
C SER A 305 -21.25 10.62 12.31
N ASP A 306 -20.62 11.46 13.12
CA ASP A 306 -20.09 11.13 14.46
C ASP A 306 -21.15 10.56 15.43
N ALA A 307 -22.43 10.64 15.08
CA ALA A 307 -23.53 10.11 15.90
C ALA A 307 -23.74 8.58 15.77
N GLU A 308 -23.32 7.96 14.67
CA GLU A 308 -23.71 6.57 14.33
C GLU A 308 -22.55 5.55 14.43
N GLY A 309 -21.29 5.98 14.59
CA GLY A 309 -20.11 5.10 14.62
C GLY A 309 -19.99 4.20 15.87
N PRO A 310 -18.99 3.33 16.04
CA PRO A 310 -18.87 2.45 17.22
C PRO A 310 -18.63 3.21 18.54
N LYS A 311 -19.00 2.67 19.72
CA LYS A 311 -18.52 3.22 21.02
C LYS A 311 -17.12 2.71 21.32
N LEU A 312 -16.35 3.46 22.11
CA LEU A 312 -15.16 2.93 22.77
C LEU A 312 -15.52 1.67 23.57
N GLY A 313 -14.71 0.62 23.42
CA GLY A 313 -14.88 -0.70 24.02
C GLY A 313 -15.85 -1.64 23.29
N GLU A 314 -16.66 -1.13 22.36
CA GLU A 314 -17.60 -1.90 21.56
C GLU A 314 -16.91 -2.47 20.32
N ALA A 315 -17.07 -3.78 20.09
CA ALA A 315 -16.57 -4.42 18.88
C ALA A 315 -17.46 -4.03 17.69
N PHE A 316 -16.84 -3.79 16.55
CA PHE A 316 -17.52 -3.42 15.31
C PHE A 316 -16.89 -4.10 14.11
N ASP A 317 -17.70 -4.34 13.09
CA ASP A 317 -17.28 -4.94 11.84
C ASP A 317 -16.93 -3.85 10.84
N LEU A 318 -15.74 -3.97 10.23
CA LEU A 318 -15.22 -3.05 9.24
C LEU A 318 -14.81 -3.83 8.00
N LYS A 319 -15.44 -3.53 6.87
CA LYS A 319 -15.08 -4.12 5.58
C LYS A 319 -13.78 -3.50 5.07
N VAL A 320 -12.98 -4.26 4.33
CA VAL A 320 -11.76 -3.73 3.67
C VAL A 320 -12.13 -2.54 2.77
N GLY A 321 -11.32 -1.47 2.83
CA GLY A 321 -11.55 -0.18 2.19
C GLY A 321 -12.58 0.74 2.88
N SER A 322 -13.13 0.34 4.02
CA SER A 322 -14.09 1.15 4.80
C SER A 322 -13.44 1.75 6.05
N SER A 323 -14.03 2.83 6.55
CA SER A 323 -13.63 3.49 7.79
C SER A 323 -14.80 3.64 8.77
N ALA A 324 -14.47 3.74 10.06
CA ALA A 324 -15.41 3.96 11.15
C ALA A 324 -14.85 5.02 12.11
N ALA A 325 -15.62 6.10 12.31
CA ALA A 325 -15.34 7.11 13.33
C ALA A 325 -15.81 6.61 14.69
N ILE A 326 -14.90 6.46 15.65
CA ILE A 326 -15.26 5.99 16.99
C ILE A 326 -15.84 7.15 17.80
N ARG A 327 -17.03 6.94 18.38
CA ARG A 327 -17.70 7.95 19.22
C ARG A 327 -16.89 8.23 20.50
N GLN A 328 -17.27 9.30 21.21
CA GLN A 328 -16.67 9.73 22.48
C GLN A 328 -15.22 10.19 22.32
N ASP A 329 -14.98 11.10 21.36
CA ASP A 329 -13.66 11.65 21.03
C ASP A 329 -12.63 10.56 20.66
N GLY A 330 -13.12 9.43 20.14
CA GLY A 330 -12.28 8.33 19.67
C GLY A 330 -11.67 8.61 18.29
N PRO A 331 -10.68 7.82 17.89
CA PRO A 331 -10.07 7.96 16.57
C PRO A 331 -11.00 7.46 15.45
N THR A 332 -10.69 7.79 14.21
CA THR A 332 -11.20 7.09 13.04
C THR A 332 -10.29 5.90 12.75
N VAL A 333 -10.89 4.72 12.52
CA VAL A 333 -10.17 3.51 12.13
C VAL A 333 -10.58 3.13 10.71
N GLU A 334 -9.60 2.86 9.86
CA GLU A 334 -9.78 2.39 8.49
C GLU A 334 -9.08 1.05 8.29
N LEU A 335 -9.75 0.12 7.62
CA LEU A 335 -9.16 -1.16 7.23
C LEU A 335 -8.68 -1.05 5.77
N MET A 336 -7.38 -0.98 5.54
CA MET A 336 -6.82 -0.79 4.21
C MET A 336 -6.83 -2.07 3.39
N GLU A 337 -6.18 -3.11 3.89
CA GLU A 337 -6.02 -4.37 3.18
C GLU A 337 -5.70 -5.56 4.08
N ILE A 338 -5.79 -6.75 3.50
CA ILE A 338 -5.33 -8.00 4.10
C ILE A 338 -3.96 -8.31 3.48
N VAL A 339 -2.92 -8.23 4.30
CA VAL A 339 -1.52 -8.45 3.89
C VAL A 339 -1.25 -9.93 3.71
N GLU A 340 -1.78 -10.73 4.63
CA GLU A 340 -1.61 -12.17 4.65
C GLU A 340 -2.86 -12.82 5.22
N ASP A 341 -3.31 -13.91 4.61
CA ASP A 341 -4.24 -14.85 5.23
C ASP A 341 -3.72 -16.28 5.06
N SER A 342 -2.94 -16.73 6.04
CA SER A 342 -2.40 -18.09 6.13
C SER A 342 -3.18 -18.97 7.11
N ARG A 343 -4.37 -18.53 7.56
CA ARG A 343 -5.21 -19.28 8.50
C ARG A 343 -5.53 -20.65 7.91
N CYS A 344 -5.39 -21.69 8.72
CA CYS A 344 -5.67 -23.06 8.29
C CYS A 344 -7.13 -23.15 7.80
N PRO A 345 -7.40 -23.51 6.53
CA PRO A 345 -8.77 -23.60 6.03
C PRO A 345 -9.61 -24.57 6.86
N SER A 346 -10.88 -24.24 7.07
CA SER A 346 -11.73 -24.96 8.04
C SER A 346 -12.13 -26.38 7.59
N ASP A 347 -11.91 -26.72 6.32
CA ASP A 347 -12.22 -28.01 5.69
C ASP A 347 -10.99 -28.92 5.50
N VAL A 348 -9.82 -28.51 6.00
CA VAL A 348 -8.58 -29.31 5.94
C VAL A 348 -7.94 -29.44 7.32
N THR A 349 -6.93 -30.32 7.43
CA THR A 349 -6.15 -30.50 8.66
C THR A 349 -4.72 -29.98 8.44
N CYS A 350 -4.34 -28.93 9.18
CA CYS A 350 -3.01 -28.35 9.10
C CYS A 350 -2.11 -28.78 10.27
N VAL A 351 -0.79 -28.71 10.05
CA VAL A 351 0.22 -28.88 11.12
C VAL A 351 0.30 -27.63 12.01
N TRP A 352 0.03 -26.45 11.43
CA TRP A 352 0.02 -25.16 12.10
C TRP A 352 -1.29 -24.45 11.84
N ALA A 353 -1.79 -23.68 12.81
CA ALA A 353 -3.09 -23.04 12.71
C ALA A 353 -3.12 -21.77 11.82
N GLY A 354 -1.94 -21.22 11.51
CA GLY A 354 -1.78 -20.05 10.65
C GLY A 354 -2.09 -18.71 11.33
N ARG A 355 -2.01 -17.62 10.56
CA ARG A 355 -2.36 -16.26 11.00
C ARG A 355 -3.05 -15.48 9.89
N ALA A 356 -3.68 -14.37 10.26
CA ALA A 356 -4.05 -13.33 9.32
C ALA A 356 -3.39 -12.01 9.73
N VAL A 357 -2.94 -11.24 8.75
CA VAL A 357 -2.28 -9.95 8.95
C VAL A 357 -3.07 -8.90 8.20
N VAL A 358 -3.46 -7.84 8.90
CA VAL A 358 -4.25 -6.74 8.34
C VAL A 358 -3.54 -5.42 8.52
N TRP A 359 -3.72 -4.53 7.55
CA TRP A 359 -3.24 -3.17 7.61
C TRP A 359 -4.38 -2.21 7.91
N VAL A 360 -4.20 -1.39 8.95
CA VAL A 360 -5.16 -0.38 9.38
C VAL A 360 -4.52 1.00 9.44
N ILE A 361 -5.32 2.04 9.20
CA ILE A 361 -4.95 3.42 9.54
C ILE A 361 -5.81 3.85 10.72
N VAL A 362 -5.18 4.51 11.68
CA VAL A 362 -5.85 5.12 12.82
C VAL A 362 -5.52 6.61 12.83
N SER A 363 -6.52 7.48 12.73
CA SER A 363 -6.37 8.94 12.66
C SER A 363 -7.31 9.65 13.64
N SER A 364 -7.06 10.92 13.91
CA SER A 364 -7.97 11.76 14.71
C SER A 364 -8.13 13.14 14.06
N PRO A 365 -9.14 13.94 14.43
CA PRO A 365 -9.33 15.28 13.86
C PRO A 365 -8.12 16.20 14.01
N ASP A 366 -7.33 16.02 15.09
CA ASP A 366 -6.12 16.80 15.38
C ASP A 366 -4.83 16.14 14.83
N ASP A 367 -4.93 14.90 14.33
CA ASP A 367 -3.86 14.11 13.74
C ASP A 367 -4.41 13.33 12.53
N VAL A 368 -4.72 14.10 11.48
CA VAL A 368 -5.41 13.65 10.26
C VAL A 368 -4.55 12.64 9.46
N LEU A 369 -3.23 12.65 9.65
CA LEU A 369 -2.29 11.73 8.99
C LEU A 369 -2.22 10.34 9.68
N GLY A 370 -2.72 10.22 10.91
CA GLY A 370 -2.62 9.01 11.70
C GLY A 370 -1.18 8.55 11.99
N LEU A 371 -1.01 7.32 12.48
CA LEU A 371 0.31 6.70 12.66
C LEU A 371 0.91 6.13 11.35
N GLY A 372 0.29 6.41 10.20
CA GLY A 372 0.52 5.66 8.97
C GLY A 372 -0.14 4.28 9.02
N THR A 373 0.28 3.38 8.13
CA THR A 373 -0.25 2.03 8.06
C THR A 373 0.31 1.18 9.20
N MET A 374 -0.58 0.57 9.99
CA MET A 374 -0.24 -0.26 11.13
C MET A 374 -0.63 -1.70 10.87
N GLU A 375 0.24 -2.62 11.27
CA GLU A 375 0.03 -4.05 11.12
C GLU A 375 -0.61 -4.66 12.37
N LEU A 376 -1.68 -5.41 12.17
CA LEU A 376 -2.36 -6.18 13.20
C LEU A 376 -2.38 -7.65 12.79
N THR A 377 -1.83 -8.51 13.64
CA THR A 377 -1.76 -9.95 13.40
C THR A 377 -2.74 -10.72 14.26
N LEU A 378 -3.64 -11.47 13.62
CA LEU A 378 -4.60 -12.36 14.25
C LEU A 378 -4.11 -13.82 14.16
N GLU A 379 -3.62 -14.36 15.26
CA GLU A 379 -3.27 -15.78 15.39
C GLU A 379 -4.48 -16.64 15.78
N ALA A 380 -4.41 -17.94 15.51
CA ALA A 380 -5.47 -18.85 15.88
C ALA A 380 -5.63 -18.95 17.40
N GLY A 381 -6.84 -18.65 17.88
CA GLY A 381 -7.15 -18.64 19.31
C GLY A 381 -6.65 -17.40 20.05
N ALA A 382 -6.19 -16.37 19.33
CA ALA A 382 -5.77 -15.11 19.92
C ALA A 382 -6.89 -14.51 20.78
N LYS A 383 -6.50 -13.99 21.95
CA LYS A 383 -7.40 -13.29 22.87
C LYS A 383 -7.31 -11.78 22.64
N ARG A 384 -8.35 -11.06 23.07
CA ARG A 384 -8.38 -9.59 23.02
C ARG A 384 -7.19 -9.01 23.80
N GLY A 385 -6.38 -8.17 23.14
CA GLY A 385 -5.26 -7.45 23.74
C GLY A 385 -3.97 -8.25 23.89
N GLU A 386 -3.73 -9.25 23.04
CA GLU A 386 -2.45 -9.96 22.95
C GLU A 386 -1.45 -9.17 22.11
N GLU A 387 -0.15 -9.29 22.38
CA GLU A 387 0.91 -8.40 21.87
C GLU A 387 0.87 -8.19 20.34
N ASN A 388 0.50 -9.21 19.56
CA ASN A 388 0.53 -9.17 18.11
C ASN A 388 -0.80 -8.73 17.46
N ASN A 389 -1.91 -8.73 18.20
CA ASN A 389 -3.23 -8.36 17.67
C ASN A 389 -3.68 -6.97 18.14
N VAL A 390 -2.74 -6.17 18.64
CA VAL A 390 -2.99 -4.88 19.27
C VAL A 390 -1.98 -3.83 18.82
N ILE A 391 -2.47 -2.61 18.59
CA ILE A 391 -1.65 -1.43 18.31
C ILE A 391 -2.05 -0.30 19.25
N SER A 392 -1.07 0.51 19.67
CA SER A 392 -1.31 1.71 20.47
C SER A 392 -1.28 2.94 19.58
N TYR A 393 -2.31 3.80 19.70
CA TYR A 393 -2.43 5.07 19.00
C TYR A 393 -2.37 6.23 19.99
N SER A 394 -1.46 7.18 19.75
CA SER A 394 -1.26 8.41 20.55
C SER A 394 -1.08 8.20 22.06
N GLU A 395 -0.64 7.02 22.50
CA GLU A 395 -0.62 6.58 23.92
C GLU A 395 -1.99 6.67 24.63
N THR A 396 -3.06 6.95 23.90
CA THR A 396 -4.40 7.24 24.43
C THR A 396 -5.39 6.15 24.07
N PHE A 397 -5.21 5.53 22.91
CA PHE A 397 -6.11 4.51 22.40
C PHE A 397 -5.35 3.24 22.05
N VAL A 398 -6.06 2.12 22.16
CA VAL A 398 -5.59 0.79 21.83
C VAL A 398 -6.57 0.19 20.83
N VAL A 399 -6.10 -0.21 19.67
CA VAL A 399 -6.92 -0.86 18.64
C VAL A 399 -6.55 -2.33 18.59
N THR A 400 -7.55 -3.21 18.61
CA THR A 400 -7.36 -4.66 18.59
C THR A 400 -8.16 -5.30 17.46
N VAL A 401 -7.53 -6.20 16.71
CA VAL A 401 -8.24 -7.08 15.78
C VAL A 401 -8.72 -8.34 16.52
N LEU A 402 -10.04 -8.57 16.49
CA LEU A 402 -10.68 -9.68 17.19
C LEU A 402 -10.99 -10.85 16.25
N LYS A 403 -11.33 -10.55 14.99
CA LYS A 403 -11.76 -11.55 14.02
C LYS A 403 -11.54 -11.04 12.60
N LEU A 404 -11.31 -11.97 11.68
CA LEU A 404 -11.38 -11.71 10.25
C LEU A 404 -12.37 -12.70 9.61
N ALA A 405 -13.32 -12.21 8.82
CA ALA A 405 -14.32 -13.02 8.13
C ALA A 405 -14.33 -12.69 6.62
N PRO A 406 -14.62 -13.64 5.72
CA PRO A 406 -14.88 -15.05 6.01
C PRO A 406 -13.64 -15.79 6.51
N TYR A 407 -13.86 -16.97 7.09
CA TYR A 407 -12.77 -17.88 7.45
C TYR A 407 -12.49 -18.76 6.23
N PRO A 408 -11.21 -18.99 5.85
CA PRO A 408 -10.89 -19.66 4.60
C PRO A 408 -11.43 -21.10 4.53
N ILE A 409 -11.81 -21.51 3.32
CA ILE A 409 -12.12 -22.90 2.95
C ILE A 409 -11.35 -23.24 1.67
N SER A 410 -10.88 -24.48 1.53
CA SER A 410 -9.95 -24.88 0.46
C SER A 410 -10.54 -24.82 -0.95
N THR A 411 -11.86 -24.72 -1.06
CA THR A 411 -12.60 -24.68 -2.33
C THR A 411 -13.02 -23.28 -2.78
N GLU A 412 -12.77 -22.25 -1.96
CA GLU A 412 -13.10 -20.86 -2.30
C GLU A 412 -11.85 -20.00 -2.39
N ASP A 413 -11.69 -19.33 -3.51
CA ASP A 413 -10.66 -18.30 -3.70
C ASP A 413 -11.21 -16.97 -3.18
N LEU A 414 -10.65 -16.49 -2.07
CA LEU A 414 -10.99 -15.21 -1.47
C LEU A 414 -10.06 -14.11 -1.98
N THR A 415 -10.61 -12.94 -2.28
CA THR A 415 -9.85 -11.72 -2.57
C THR A 415 -9.85 -10.79 -1.36
N SER A 416 -8.88 -9.89 -1.24
CA SER A 416 -8.79 -8.96 -0.09
C SER A 416 -10.08 -8.15 0.13
N GLN A 417 -10.87 -7.89 -0.92
CA GLN A 417 -12.13 -7.13 -0.84
C GLN A 417 -13.32 -7.93 -0.28
N ASP A 418 -13.17 -9.26 -0.13
CA ASP A 418 -14.20 -10.12 0.43
C ASP A 418 -14.21 -10.10 1.97
N TYR A 419 -13.14 -9.56 2.57
CA TYR A 419 -12.94 -9.61 4.01
C TYR A 419 -13.59 -8.48 4.78
N THR A 420 -13.99 -8.81 6.01
CA THR A 420 -14.48 -7.93 7.05
C THR A 420 -13.75 -8.26 8.35
N ALA A 421 -13.08 -7.28 8.94
CA ALA A 421 -12.43 -7.42 10.24
C ALA A 421 -13.38 -6.97 11.34
N THR A 422 -13.45 -7.72 12.44
CA THR A 422 -14.05 -7.26 13.69
C THR A 422 -12.97 -6.62 14.52
N LEU A 423 -13.09 -5.32 14.79
CA LEU A 423 -12.13 -4.50 15.51
C LEU A 423 -12.76 -3.99 16.81
N VAL A 424 -11.92 -3.60 17.77
CA VAL A 424 -12.36 -2.84 18.95
C VAL A 424 -11.33 -1.77 19.28
N VAL A 425 -11.80 -0.61 19.73
CA VAL A 425 -10.96 0.50 20.17
C VAL A 425 -11.22 0.77 21.64
N GLU A 426 -10.19 0.77 22.46
CA GLU A 426 -10.24 1.01 23.90
C GLU A 426 -9.34 2.18 24.27
N THR A 427 -9.57 2.76 25.45
CA THR A 427 -8.58 3.67 26.05
C THR A 427 -7.36 2.89 26.50
N ALA A 428 -6.17 3.41 26.26
CA ALA A 428 -4.94 2.84 26.78
C ALA A 428 -4.96 2.80 28.32
N PRO A 429 -4.41 1.73 28.94
CA PRO A 429 -4.39 1.55 30.39
C PRO A 429 -3.50 2.53 31.15
#